data_AF-A0AAN6DJI2-F1
#
_entry.id   AF-A0AAN6DJI2-F1
#
_cell.length_a   1.000
_cell.length_b   1.000
_cell.length_c   1.000
_cell.angle_alpha   90.00
_cell.angle_beta   90.00
_cell.angle_gamma   90.00
#
_symmetry.space_group_name_H-M   'P 1'
#
loop_
_entity.id
_entity.type
_entity.pdbx_description
1 polymer ?
#
loop_
_entity_poly.entity_id
_entity_poly.type
_entity_poly.pdbx_seq_one_letter_code
_entity_poly.pdbx_strand_id
1 'polypeptide(L)'
;MIERNKPKECLTNPELAKDLPELCKAQLATFLECKRGIVDMRKRIRGNGTLSTGKYDEQYEKLSTGDFNPLEEMHKLDQLNSSQKQ
;
A
#
# COMPACT_ATOMS: atom_id res chain seq x y z
N MET A 1 -29.46 2.21 18.78
CA MET A 1 -29.76 2.26 17.33
C MET A 1 -28.45 2.56 16.62
N ILE A 2 -28.06 1.82 15.57
CA ILE A 2 -26.80 2.07 14.84
C ILE A 2 -27.11 3.04 13.70
N GLU A 3 -26.48 4.20 13.69
CA GLU A 3 -26.62 5.16 12.59
C GLU A 3 -25.81 4.71 11.37
N ARG A 4 -26.47 4.57 10.21
CA ARG A 4 -25.85 4.12 8.96
C ARG A 4 -25.68 5.30 8.02
N ASN A 5 -24.55 5.98 8.15
CA ASN A 5 -24.13 7.05 7.25
C ASN A 5 -23.53 6.48 5.97
N LYS A 6 -23.63 7.20 4.85
CA LYS A 6 -22.94 6.79 3.62
C LYS A 6 -21.42 6.98 3.82
N PRO A 7 -20.56 6.11 3.25
CA PRO A 7 -19.11 6.24 3.40
C PRO A 7 -18.57 7.62 3.00
N LYS A 8 -19.16 8.24 1.97
CA LYS A 8 -18.81 9.61 1.56
C LYS A 8 -19.09 10.63 2.66
N GLU A 9 -20.23 10.52 3.33
CA GLU A 9 -20.64 11.45 4.41
C GLU A 9 -19.72 11.31 5.62
N CYS A 10 -19.31 10.09 5.96
CA CYS A 10 -18.34 9.83 7.03
C CYS A 10 -16.99 10.53 6.78
N LEU A 11 -16.58 10.69 5.52
CA LEU A 11 -15.32 11.31 5.16
C LEU A 11 -15.39 12.83 5.01
N THR A 12 -16.53 13.35 4.53
CA THR A 12 -16.69 14.79 4.27
C THR A 12 -17.22 15.57 5.46
N ASN A 13 -18.00 14.93 6.34
CA ASN A 13 -18.53 15.58 7.53
C ASN A 13 -17.48 15.55 8.67
N PRO A 14 -17.02 16.70 9.16
CA PRO A 14 -15.99 16.77 10.21
C PRO A 14 -16.42 16.16 11.55
N GLU A 15 -17.72 16.05 11.83
CA GLU A 15 -18.19 15.39 13.06
C GLU A 15 -18.08 13.88 12.96
N LEU A 16 -18.59 13.30 11.87
CA LEU A 16 -18.48 11.86 11.60
C LEU A 16 -17.04 11.40 11.37
N ALA A 17 -16.19 12.28 10.84
CA ALA A 17 -14.79 11.98 10.54
C ALA A 17 -13.97 11.66 11.80
N LYS A 18 -14.37 12.19 12.96
CA LYS A 18 -13.69 11.93 14.25
C LYS A 18 -13.87 10.49 14.70
N ASP A 19 -15.05 9.93 14.44
CA ASP A 19 -15.44 8.58 14.83
C ASP A 19 -14.91 7.49 13.89
N LEU A 20 -14.24 7.87 12.78
CA LEU A 20 -13.60 6.89 11.92
C LEU A 20 -12.45 6.17 12.66
N PRO A 21 -12.35 4.84 12.52
CA PRO A 21 -11.20 4.10 12.99
C PRO A 21 -9.90 4.60 12.35
N GLU A 22 -8.83 4.68 13.16
CA GLU A 22 -7.51 5.13 12.68
C GLU A 22 -6.99 4.28 11.52
N LEU A 23 -7.25 2.96 11.54
CA LEU A 23 -6.90 2.06 10.43
C LEU A 23 -7.56 2.50 9.11
N CYS A 24 -8.81 2.96 9.16
CA CYS A 24 -9.54 3.41 7.97
C CYS A 24 -8.97 4.73 7.44
N LYS A 25 -8.63 5.66 8.35
CA LYS A 25 -7.97 6.93 7.99
C LYS A 25 -6.62 6.68 7.33
N ALA A 26 -5.80 5.79 7.90
CA ALA A 26 -4.51 5.40 7.35
C ALA A 26 -4.65 4.78 5.95
N GLN A 27 -5.58 3.83 5.78
CA GLN A 27 -5.84 3.19 4.50
C GLN A 27 -6.33 4.18 3.42
N LEU A 28 -7.16 5.15 3.80
CA LEU A 28 -7.62 6.18 2.87
C LEU A 28 -6.46 7.09 2.45
N ALA A 29 -5.59 7.48 3.39
CA ALA A 29 -4.43 8.30 3.10
C ALA A 29 -3.48 7.61 2.11
N THR A 30 -3.14 6.33 2.35
CA THR A 30 -2.28 5.54 1.45
C THR A 30 -2.91 5.35 0.07
N PHE A 31 -4.22 5.11 0.01
CA PHE A 31 -4.95 5.01 -1.26
C PHE A 31 -4.90 6.32 -2.06
N LEU A 32 -5.12 7.46 -1.42
CA LEU A 32 -5.07 8.77 -2.08
C LEU A 32 -3.66 9.10 -2.58
N GLU A 33 -2.62 8.72 -1.84
CA GLU A 33 -1.24 8.85 -2.26
C GLU A 33 -0.94 8.00 -3.50
N CYS A 34 -1.35 6.73 -3.49
CA CYS A 34 -1.23 5.83 -4.63
C CYS A 34 -1.94 6.41 -5.87
N LYS A 35 -3.18 6.88 -5.72
CA LYS A 35 -3.96 7.49 -6.80
C LYS A 35 -3.32 8.76 -7.36
N ARG A 36 -2.71 9.59 -6.51
CA ARG A 36 -1.92 10.76 -6.95
C ARG A 36 -0.72 10.31 -7.79
N GLY A 37 -0.08 9.20 -7.43
CA GLY A 37 1.02 8.62 -8.21
C GLY A 37 0.64 8.19 -9.63
N ILE A 38 -0.63 7.80 -9.86
CA ILE A 38 -1.15 7.46 -11.19
C ILE A 38 -1.30 8.70 -12.08
N VAL A 39 -1.63 9.85 -11.48
CA VAL A 39 -1.84 11.13 -12.18
C VAL A 39 -0.54 11.90 -12.35
N ASP A 40 0.43 11.71 -11.46
CA ASP A 40 1.75 12.33 -11.55
C ASP A 40 2.54 11.76 -12.75
N MET A 41 2.63 12.56 -13.81
CA MET A 41 3.33 12.18 -15.05
C MET A 41 4.82 11.86 -14.83
N ARG A 42 5.45 12.38 -13.77
CA ARG A 42 6.84 12.03 -13.42
C ARG A 42 6.97 10.57 -12.98
N LYS A 43 5.92 10.04 -12.33
CA LYS A 43 5.81 8.62 -11.91
C LYS A 43 5.19 7.75 -13.01
N ARG A 44 4.38 8.34 -13.90
CA ARG A 44 3.74 7.64 -15.03
C ARG A 44 4.72 7.28 -16.15
N ILE A 45 5.67 8.17 -16.49
CA ILE A 45 6.63 7.97 -17.59
C ILE A 45 7.76 7.00 -17.22
N ARG A 46 8.22 7.01 -15.96
CA ARG A 46 9.26 6.06 -15.47
C ARG A 46 8.68 4.72 -15.01
N GLY A 47 7.34 4.59 -15.02
CA GLY A 47 6.63 3.55 -14.29
C GLY A 47 6.94 3.63 -12.79
N ASN A 48 6.28 2.77 -12.01
CA ASN A 48 6.91 2.35 -10.77
C ASN A 48 8.11 1.49 -11.20
N GLY A 49 9.24 2.12 -11.52
CA GLY A 49 10.31 1.49 -12.32
C GLY A 49 10.82 0.17 -11.74
N THR A 50 10.72 -0.03 -10.43
CA THR A 50 11.01 -1.32 -9.80
C THR A 50 9.99 -2.41 -10.18
N LEU A 51 8.69 -2.11 -10.21
CA LEU A 51 7.64 -3.07 -10.59
C LEU A 51 7.45 -3.20 -12.11
N SER A 52 7.74 -2.15 -12.90
CA SER A 52 7.48 -2.15 -14.35
C SER A 52 8.68 -2.53 -15.23
N THR A 53 9.88 -2.72 -14.65
CA THR A 53 11.06 -3.17 -15.42
C THR A 53 11.13 -4.68 -15.61
N GLY A 54 10.20 -5.43 -15.00
CA GLY A 54 10.24 -6.88 -14.96
C GLY A 54 11.37 -7.48 -14.11
N LYS A 55 12.17 -6.62 -13.46
CA LYS A 55 13.34 -7.01 -12.66
C LYS A 55 13.00 -8.01 -11.54
N TYR A 56 11.78 -7.95 -11.02
CA TYR A 56 11.32 -8.81 -9.93
C TYR A 56 10.19 -9.76 -10.35
N ASP A 57 9.88 -9.87 -11.64
CA ASP A 57 8.74 -10.70 -12.12
C ASP A 57 8.96 -12.18 -11.77
N GLU A 58 10.17 -12.69 -11.98
CA GLU A 58 10.52 -14.07 -11.64
C GLU A 58 10.39 -14.33 -10.14
N GLN A 59 10.84 -13.37 -9.31
CA GLN A 59 10.70 -13.47 -7.85
C GLN A 59 9.22 -13.40 -7.43
N TYR A 60 8.42 -12.57 -8.09
CA TYR A 60 6.98 -12.44 -7.81
C TYR A 60 6.20 -13.70 -8.21
N GLU A 61 6.51 -14.29 -9.36
CA GLU A 61 5.94 -15.57 -9.80
C GLU A 61 6.27 -16.71 -8.83
N LYS A 62 7.52 -16.81 -8.40
CA LYS A 62 7.95 -17.79 -7.37
C LYS A 62 7.20 -17.63 -6.05
N LEU A 63 7.05 -16.39 -5.57
CA LEU A 63 6.26 -16.09 -4.37
C LEU A 63 4.79 -16.44 -4.53
N SER A 64 4.21 -16.18 -5.72
CA SER A 64 2.79 -16.42 -6.01
C SER A 64 2.46 -17.90 -6.21
N THR A 65 3.39 -18.67 -6.77
CA THR A 65 3.26 -20.12 -7.00
C THR A 65 3.62 -20.95 -5.77
N GLY A 66 4.21 -20.33 -4.75
CA GLY A 66 4.69 -21.02 -3.54
C GLY A 66 6.06 -21.67 -3.70
N ASP A 67 6.77 -21.42 -4.80
CA ASP A 67 8.14 -21.89 -5.05
C ASP A 67 9.17 -20.94 -4.42
N PHE A 68 9.16 -20.84 -3.08
CA PHE A 68 10.12 -20.02 -2.35
C PHE A 68 10.55 -20.69 -1.03
N ASN A 69 11.73 -20.31 -0.53
CA ASN A 69 12.24 -20.76 0.77
C ASN A 69 11.82 -19.79 1.88
N PRO A 70 10.96 -20.19 2.83
CA PRO A 70 10.46 -19.28 3.87
C PRO A 70 11.55 -18.70 4.77
N LEU A 71 12.62 -19.46 5.06
CA LEU A 71 13.71 -18.99 5.92
C LEU A 71 14.51 -17.87 5.26
N GLU A 72 14.73 -17.97 3.95
CA GLU A 72 15.46 -16.97 3.19
C GLU A 72 14.64 -15.68 3.03
N GLU A 73 13.34 -15.78 2.76
CA GLU A 73 12.45 -14.62 2.64
C GLU A 73 12.30 -13.87 3.97
N MET A 74 12.21 -14.60 5.09
CA MET A 74 12.20 -13.98 6.43
C MET A 74 13.48 -13.19 6.71
N HIS A 75 14.65 -13.75 6.38
CA HIS A 75 15.92 -13.06 6.56
C HIS A 75 16.04 -11.80 5.67
N LYS A 76 15.55 -11.85 4.42
CA LYS A 76 15.49 -10.67 3.54
C LYS A 76 14.58 -9.57 4.13
N LEU A 77 13.44 -9.96 4.70
CA LEU A 77 12.52 -9.02 5.36
C LEU A 77 13.18 -8.34 6.56
N ASP A 78 13.92 -9.09 7.38
CA ASP A 78 14.65 -8.54 8.53
C ASP A 78 15.68 -7.49 8.11
N GLN A 79 16.44 -7.77 7.04
CA GLN A 79 17.42 -6.83 6.49
C GLN A 79 16.75 -5.55 5.96
N LEU A 80 15.64 -5.67 5.23
CA LEU A 80 14.89 -4.51 4.73
C LEU A 80 14.33 -3.67 5.88
N ASN A 81 13.77 -4.29 6.91
CA ASN A 81 13.25 -3.59 8.09
C ASN A 81 14.35 -2.89 8.88
N SER A 82 15.54 -3.48 8.96
CA SER A 82 16.71 -2.83 9.59
C SER A 82 17.18 -1.60 8.81
N SER A 83 17.12 -1.65 7.47
CA SER A 83 17.53 -0.56 6.58
C SER A 83 16.56 0.62 6.61
N GLN A 84 15.28 0.39 6.95
CA GLN A 84 14.27 1.44 7.09
C GLN A 84 14.30 2.17 8.44
N LYS A 85 15.04 1.65 9.43
CA LYS A 85 15.15 2.25 10.77
C LYS A 85 16.32 3.25 10.91
N GLN A 86 17.10 3.49 9.85
CA GLN A 86 18.15 4.51 9.79
C GLN A 86 17.66 5.79 9.11
#